data_AF-A0A973U1H5-F1
#
_entry.id   AF-A0A973U1H5-F1
#
_cell.length_a   1.000
_cell.length_b   1.000
_cell.length_c   1.000
_cell.angle_alpha   90.00
_cell.angle_beta   90.00
_cell.angle_gamma   90.00
#
_symmetry.space_group_name_H-M   'P 1'
#
loop_
_entity.id
_entity.type
_entity.pdbx_description
1 polymer ?
#
loop_
_entity_poly.entity_id
_entity_poly.type
_entity_poly.pdbx_seq_one_letter_code
_entity_poly.pdbx_strand_id
1 'polypeptide(L)'
;MLNSARPWLLAGLALAAALTAAAAAQNQAPATAEAAQEHAPPLSRDEIAHRLSQSLPAWSDAVLRAPQTPNWTAALRPERVAALLGDAELAAAVKSAPRGSRLFQSANSTLRIDPERGELRYVSRSRTVDPMGQVGTLPPGERASQSVVRALTALGLPRGEFAAPNAVTQISSGGSVRSQAPEVKAEIYRLVTVPRVVGGLPVFVSDARAALTSKGEVQRLRITWPVLNTPRRMQLASREAVIARAADALADHGITARAEIRASLAYVPADAKGVSGYVPAVLISVLEPPTPFIFSVPVVEPAEGDDDPAIG
;
A
#
# COMPACT_ATOMS: atom_id res chain seq x y z
N MET A 1 22.25 52.61 21.79
CA MET A 1 21.80 51.47 20.96
C MET A 1 22.88 50.40 21.06
N LEU A 2 22.82 49.58 22.12
CA LEU A 2 22.44 48.15 22.10
C LEU A 2 23.45 47.30 21.29
N ASN A 3 24.47 46.74 21.97
CA ASN A 3 24.49 45.39 22.58
C ASN A 3 24.32 44.29 21.52
N SER A 4 25.14 43.26 21.41
CA SER A 4 26.06 42.65 22.37
C SER A 4 26.94 41.62 21.66
N ALA A 5 28.24 41.69 21.94
CA ALA A 5 29.20 40.62 21.73
C ALA A 5 28.88 39.42 22.62
N ARG A 6 29.22 38.21 22.17
CA ARG A 6 29.27 36.99 23.00
C ARG A 6 30.65 36.35 22.88
N PRO A 7 31.43 36.35 23.97
CA PRO A 7 32.57 35.44 24.12
C PRO A 7 32.50 34.69 25.46
N TRP A 8 32.39 33.35 25.46
CA TRP A 8 32.76 32.44 26.57
C TRP A 8 33.11 31.08 25.93
N LEU A 9 34.39 30.67 25.82
CA LEU A 9 35.20 29.91 26.81
C LEU A 9 34.51 28.59 27.23
N LEU A 10 34.87 27.43 26.68
CA LEU A 10 36.02 26.55 27.02
C LEU A 10 36.08 26.13 28.50
N ALA A 11 35.75 24.85 28.76
CA ALA A 11 36.39 23.90 29.71
C ALA A 11 35.39 22.74 29.94
N GLY A 12 35.75 21.45 29.93
CA GLY A 12 37.08 20.87 29.98
C GLY A 12 37.13 19.45 29.40
N LEU A 13 38.34 19.13 28.93
CA LEU A 13 38.86 17.79 28.77
C LEU A 13 38.92 17.07 30.13
N ALA A 14 38.60 15.78 30.13
CA ALA A 14 39.37 14.79 30.88
C ALA A 14 39.48 13.53 30.02
N LEU A 15 40.72 13.16 29.75
CA LEU A 15 41.20 12.15 28.83
C LEU A 15 41.80 11.00 29.66
N ALA A 16 41.61 9.76 29.18
CA ALA A 16 42.49 8.60 29.38
C ALA A 16 42.61 8.04 30.83
N ALA A 17 42.97 6.79 31.11
CA ALA A 17 43.52 5.70 30.31
C ALA A 17 43.15 4.37 31.03
N ALA A 18 42.74 3.34 30.28
CA ALA A 18 43.56 2.16 30.01
C ALA A 18 43.86 1.23 31.21
N LEU A 19 43.19 0.08 31.21
CA LEU A 19 43.74 -1.25 31.52
C LEU A 19 42.77 -2.26 30.88
N THR A 20 42.92 -2.59 29.60
CA THR A 20 43.65 -3.77 29.07
C THR A 20 43.50 -5.07 29.86
N ALA A 21 43.14 -6.11 29.10
CA ALA A 21 43.35 -7.55 29.34
C ALA A 21 42.15 -8.36 29.86
N ALA A 22 41.22 -8.67 28.94
CA ALA A 22 40.59 -10.00 28.87
C ALA A 22 40.06 -10.25 27.45
N ALA A 23 40.98 -10.32 26.49
CA ALA A 23 40.75 -11.15 25.32
C ALA A 23 40.79 -12.62 25.78
N ALA A 24 39.92 -13.46 25.19
CA ALA A 24 39.89 -14.93 25.27
C ALA A 24 38.88 -15.62 26.19
N ALA A 25 37.76 -14.97 26.59
CA ALA A 25 36.64 -15.69 27.24
C ALA A 25 35.26 -15.03 27.02
N GLN A 26 34.85 -14.74 25.79
CA GLN A 26 33.46 -14.27 25.53
C GLN A 26 32.96 -14.47 24.09
N ASN A 27 33.52 -15.46 23.37
CA ASN A 27 32.95 -15.98 22.13
C ASN A 27 32.13 -17.26 22.37
N GLN A 28 31.59 -17.42 23.58
CA GLN A 28 30.30 -18.05 23.76
C GLN A 28 29.28 -16.95 23.54
N ALA A 29 28.76 -16.84 22.31
CA ALA A 29 27.43 -16.27 22.15
C ALA A 29 26.53 -16.93 23.21
N PRO A 30 25.67 -16.20 23.93
CA PRO A 30 24.66 -16.84 24.73
C PRO A 30 23.74 -17.63 23.79
N ALA A 31 24.10 -18.89 23.54
CA ALA A 31 23.21 -19.95 23.12
C ALA A 31 22.36 -20.29 24.34
N THR A 32 21.51 -19.34 24.78
CA THR A 32 20.55 -19.47 25.90
C THR A 32 19.81 -18.15 26.10
N ALA A 33 19.03 -17.77 25.09
CA ALA A 33 17.74 -17.11 25.25
C ALA A 33 17.01 -17.12 23.89
N GLU A 34 16.87 -18.31 23.29
CA GLU A 34 15.51 -18.68 22.85
C GLU A 34 14.67 -18.61 24.13
N ALA A 35 14.28 -17.39 24.51
CA ALA A 35 13.30 -17.17 25.53
C ALA A 35 12.16 -18.08 25.12
N ALA A 36 11.85 -19.07 25.96
CA ALA A 36 10.67 -19.89 25.83
C ALA A 36 9.57 -18.93 25.39
N GLN A 37 9.22 -18.94 24.10
CA GLN A 37 8.13 -18.17 23.59
C GLN A 37 6.97 -18.85 24.26
N GLU A 38 6.60 -18.34 25.43
CA GLU A 38 5.50 -18.82 26.23
C GLU A 38 4.34 -18.79 25.26
N HIS A 39 3.98 -19.96 24.74
CA HIS A 39 3.01 -20.09 23.68
C HIS A 39 1.71 -19.64 24.29
N ALA A 40 1.29 -18.41 23.96
CA ALA A 40 0.03 -17.91 24.43
C ALA A 40 -1.05 -18.89 23.98
N PRO A 41 -1.99 -19.27 24.86
CA PRO A 41 -3.00 -20.23 24.50
C PRO A 41 -3.80 -19.73 23.29
N PRO A 42 -4.27 -20.64 22.43
CA PRO A 42 -5.20 -20.28 21.35
C PRO A 42 -6.46 -19.67 21.98
N LEU A 43 -7.00 -18.64 21.34
CA LEU A 43 -8.26 -18.06 21.78
C LEU A 43 -9.41 -19.04 21.50
N SER A 44 -10.32 -19.15 22.45
CA SER A 44 -11.59 -19.83 22.20
C SER A 44 -12.44 -19.04 21.20
N ARG A 45 -13.31 -19.73 20.48
CA ARG A 45 -14.24 -19.11 19.52
C ARG A 45 -15.06 -17.97 20.14
N ASP A 46 -15.52 -18.15 21.38
CA ASP A 46 -16.34 -17.15 22.07
C ASP A 46 -15.53 -15.90 22.46
N GLU A 47 -14.27 -16.07 22.87
CA GLU A 47 -13.37 -14.94 23.11
C GLU A 47 -13.06 -14.18 21.82
N ILE A 48 -12.88 -14.88 20.70
CA ILE A 48 -12.71 -14.28 19.38
C ILE A 48 -13.96 -13.48 19.02
N ALA A 49 -15.15 -14.07 19.13
CA ALA A 49 -16.42 -13.40 18.84
C ALA A 49 -16.61 -12.16 19.71
N HIS A 50 -16.24 -12.22 20.99
CA HIS A 50 -16.28 -11.07 21.89
C HIS A 50 -15.35 -9.94 21.42
N ARG A 51 -14.08 -10.24 21.10
CA ARG A 51 -13.12 -9.25 20.57
C ARG A 51 -13.58 -8.65 19.23
N LEU A 52 -14.18 -9.46 18.36
CA LEU A 52 -14.76 -9.00 17.10
C LEU A 52 -15.92 -8.04 17.35
N SER A 53 -16.83 -8.36 18.28
CA SER A 53 -17.99 -7.51 18.58
C SER A 53 -17.61 -6.07 18.98
N GLN A 54 -16.44 -5.93 19.64
CA GLN A 54 -15.87 -4.65 20.08
C GLN A 54 -15.12 -3.89 18.98
N SER A 55 -14.56 -4.60 17.99
CA SER A 55 -13.73 -4.01 16.94
C SER A 55 -14.48 -3.75 15.63
N LEU A 56 -15.54 -4.50 15.36
CA LEU A 56 -16.31 -4.39 14.13
C LEU A 56 -16.96 -3.01 13.99
N PRO A 57 -16.75 -2.30 12.87
CA PRO A 57 -17.48 -1.06 12.60
C PRO A 57 -18.98 -1.32 12.46
N ALA A 58 -19.82 -0.29 12.66
CA ALA A 58 -21.24 -0.36 12.32
C ALA A 58 -21.44 -0.18 10.80
N TRP A 59 -22.45 -0.85 10.23
CA TRP A 59 -22.86 -0.69 8.83
C TRP A 59 -24.38 -0.53 8.73
N SER A 60 -24.83 0.05 7.61
CA SER A 60 -26.23 0.28 7.26
C SER A 60 -26.41 0.20 5.75
N ASP A 61 -27.65 0.31 5.25
CA ASP A 61 -27.97 0.28 3.81
C ASP A 61 -27.22 1.32 2.96
N ALA A 62 -26.56 2.30 3.59
CA ALA A 62 -25.64 3.20 2.89
C ALA A 62 -24.53 2.44 2.15
N VAL A 63 -24.02 1.33 2.69
CA VAL A 63 -22.91 0.57 2.06
C VAL A 63 -23.34 -0.14 0.78
N LEU A 64 -24.64 -0.38 0.59
CA LEU A 64 -25.23 -0.98 -0.61
C LEU A 64 -25.46 0.04 -1.74
N ARG A 65 -25.36 1.34 -1.45
CA ARG A 65 -25.65 2.43 -2.39
C ARG A 65 -24.42 2.94 -3.13
N ALA A 66 -23.39 2.10 -3.28
CA ALA A 66 -22.19 2.46 -4.02
C ALA A 66 -22.55 2.81 -5.48
N PRO A 67 -22.12 3.96 -6.01
CA PRO A 67 -22.32 4.24 -7.42
C PRO A 67 -21.50 3.27 -8.27
N GLN A 68 -22.08 2.82 -9.38
CA GLN A 68 -21.32 2.12 -10.40
C GLN A 68 -20.27 3.06 -10.99
N THR A 69 -19.02 2.61 -11.02
CA THR A 69 -17.90 3.45 -11.46
C THR A 69 -17.61 3.27 -12.95
N PRO A 70 -17.18 4.32 -13.66
CA PRO A 70 -16.87 4.22 -15.08
C PRO A 70 -15.62 3.38 -15.34
N ASN A 71 -15.57 2.67 -16.47
CA ASN A 71 -14.33 2.06 -16.95
C ASN A 71 -13.40 3.15 -17.52
N TRP A 72 -12.54 3.71 -16.66
CA TRP A 72 -11.59 4.77 -17.06
C TRP A 72 -10.56 4.29 -18.10
N THR A 73 -10.17 3.01 -18.06
CA THR A 73 -9.22 2.44 -19.02
C THR A 73 -9.79 2.31 -20.43
N ALA A 74 -11.11 2.22 -20.60
CA ALA A 74 -11.74 2.10 -21.92
C ALA A 74 -11.50 3.32 -22.81
N ALA A 75 -11.36 4.51 -22.22
CA ALA A 75 -11.08 5.76 -22.93
C ALA A 75 -9.58 6.12 -22.95
N LEU A 76 -8.72 5.27 -22.37
CA LEU A 76 -7.32 5.57 -22.19
C LEU A 76 -6.55 5.43 -23.51
N ARG A 77 -5.84 6.48 -23.90
CA ARG A 77 -4.97 6.50 -25.08
C ARG A 77 -3.51 6.38 -24.65
N PRO A 78 -2.76 5.34 -25.07
CA PRO A 78 -1.37 5.15 -24.64
C PRO A 78 -0.45 6.33 -24.99
N GLU A 79 -0.72 7.05 -26.08
CA GLU A 79 0.01 8.26 -26.49
C GLU A 79 -0.13 9.36 -25.44
N ARG A 80 -1.34 9.52 -24.88
CA ARG A 80 -1.63 10.48 -23.82
C ARG A 80 -0.90 10.12 -22.54
N VAL A 81 -0.79 8.82 -22.24
CA VAL A 81 -0.01 8.32 -21.09
C VAL A 81 1.47 8.70 -21.26
N ALA A 82 2.07 8.36 -22.40
CA ALA A 82 3.48 8.68 -22.67
C ALA A 82 3.76 10.19 -22.64
N ALA A 83 2.88 10.99 -23.25
CA ALA A 83 2.99 12.44 -23.24
C ALA A 83 2.88 13.04 -21.82
N LEU A 84 1.91 12.57 -21.03
CA LEU A 84 1.74 13.01 -19.64
C LEU A 84 2.96 12.67 -18.77
N LEU A 85 3.58 11.51 -19.03
CA LEU A 85 4.79 11.08 -18.34
C LEU A 85 6.06 11.77 -18.87
N GLY A 86 5.96 12.58 -19.93
CA GLY A 86 7.11 13.23 -20.57
C GLY A 86 8.13 12.24 -21.16
N ASP A 87 7.65 11.09 -21.66
CA ASP A 87 8.51 10.02 -22.16
C ASP A 87 8.45 9.93 -23.69
N ALA A 88 9.38 10.64 -24.35
CA ALA A 88 9.42 10.75 -25.81
C ALA A 88 9.74 9.41 -26.50
N GLU A 89 10.63 8.60 -25.92
CA GLU A 89 10.96 7.28 -26.47
C GLU A 89 9.76 6.33 -26.38
N LEU A 90 9.06 6.31 -25.25
CA LEU A 90 7.83 5.55 -25.12
C LEU A 90 6.76 6.06 -26.09
N ALA A 91 6.63 7.37 -26.26
CA ALA A 91 5.67 7.94 -27.21
C ALA A 91 5.96 7.49 -28.66
N ALA A 92 7.23 7.38 -29.05
CA ALA A 92 7.61 6.83 -30.34
C ALA A 92 7.26 5.34 -30.44
N ALA A 93 7.57 4.54 -29.40
CA ALA A 93 7.24 3.12 -29.35
C ALA A 93 5.72 2.87 -29.45
N VAL A 94 4.91 3.68 -28.77
CA VAL A 94 3.44 3.64 -28.87
C VAL A 94 2.97 3.88 -30.30
N LYS A 95 3.48 4.92 -30.97
CA LYS A 95 3.08 5.25 -32.35
C LYS A 95 3.41 4.14 -33.35
N SER A 96 4.49 3.40 -33.13
CA SER A 96 4.90 2.27 -33.97
C SER A 96 4.19 0.95 -33.66
N ALA A 97 3.48 0.87 -32.54
CA ALA A 97 2.89 -0.38 -32.09
C ALA A 97 1.64 -0.76 -32.93
N PRO A 98 1.37 -2.07 -33.11
CA PRO A 98 0.11 -2.53 -33.69
C PRO A 98 -1.12 -1.97 -32.96
N ARG A 99 -2.22 -1.79 -33.69
CA ARG A 99 -3.51 -1.42 -33.08
C ARG A 99 -3.93 -2.48 -32.06
N GLY A 100 -4.39 -2.04 -30.89
CA GLY A 100 -4.83 -2.93 -29.81
C GLY A 100 -3.70 -3.48 -28.94
N SER A 101 -2.44 -3.10 -29.16
CA SER A 101 -1.33 -3.45 -28.27
C SER A 101 -1.61 -3.00 -26.83
N ARG A 102 -1.25 -3.87 -25.88
CA ARG A 102 -1.38 -3.64 -24.43
C ARG A 102 -0.04 -3.44 -23.74
N LEU A 103 1.04 -3.75 -24.42
CA LEU A 103 2.42 -3.63 -23.95
C LEU A 103 3.18 -2.79 -24.97
N PHE A 104 3.81 -1.73 -24.47
CA PHE A 104 4.62 -0.81 -25.25
C PHE A 104 5.99 -0.73 -24.59
N GLN A 105 7.03 -0.95 -25.38
CA GLN A 105 8.41 -1.01 -24.88
C GLN A 105 9.32 -0.16 -25.76
N SER A 106 10.10 0.69 -25.12
CA SER A 106 11.24 1.35 -25.73
C SER A 106 12.54 0.79 -25.16
N ALA A 107 13.69 1.33 -25.58
CA ALA A 107 14.99 1.00 -24.98
C ALA A 107 14.99 1.27 -23.47
N ASN A 108 14.33 2.34 -23.01
CA ASN A 108 14.40 2.77 -21.62
C ASN A 108 13.11 2.60 -20.82
N SER A 109 11.97 2.33 -21.44
CA SER A 109 10.69 2.35 -20.74
C SER A 109 9.77 1.21 -21.13
N THR A 110 8.87 0.84 -20.22
CA THR A 110 7.79 -0.12 -20.46
C THR A 110 6.49 0.47 -19.95
N LEU A 111 5.45 0.38 -20.76
CA LEU A 111 4.06 0.67 -20.40
C LEU A 111 3.21 -0.56 -20.69
N ARG A 112 2.45 -1.02 -19.69
CA ARG A 112 1.43 -2.06 -19.82
C ARG A 112 0.09 -1.51 -19.38
N ILE A 113 -0.95 -1.78 -20.16
CA ILE A 113 -2.34 -1.41 -19.88
C ILE A 113 -3.19 -2.68 -19.91
N ASP A 114 -3.99 -2.89 -18.88
CA ASP A 114 -4.93 -4.00 -18.76
C ASP A 114 -6.34 -3.42 -18.56
N PRO A 115 -7.09 -3.17 -19.65
CA PRO A 115 -8.40 -2.52 -19.57
C PRO A 115 -9.46 -3.31 -18.84
N GLU A 116 -9.36 -4.64 -18.85
CA GLU A 116 -10.29 -5.53 -18.16
C GLU A 116 -10.14 -5.44 -16.64
N ARG A 117 -8.90 -5.30 -16.17
CA ARG A 117 -8.59 -5.16 -14.74
C ARG A 117 -8.54 -3.72 -14.26
N GLY A 118 -8.67 -2.74 -15.15
CA GLY A 118 -8.49 -1.33 -14.83
C GLY A 118 -7.07 -1.03 -14.32
N GLU A 119 -6.06 -1.69 -14.91
CA GLU A 119 -4.67 -1.54 -14.49
C GLU A 119 -3.81 -0.81 -15.51
N LEU A 120 -2.85 -0.04 -14.99
CA LEU A 120 -1.77 0.56 -15.76
C LEU A 120 -0.47 0.39 -15.00
N ARG A 121 0.59 -0.03 -15.70
CA ARG A 121 1.94 -0.12 -15.14
C ARG A 121 2.93 0.52 -16.09
N TYR A 122 3.69 1.47 -15.58
CA TYR A 122 4.79 2.13 -16.27
C TYR A 122 6.07 2.06 -15.43
N VAL A 123 7.19 1.84 -16.12
CA VAL A 123 8.54 1.84 -15.54
C VAL A 123 9.49 2.51 -16.53
N SER A 124 10.30 3.45 -16.04
CA SER A 124 11.42 4.04 -16.77
C SER A 124 12.76 3.66 -16.13
N ARG A 125 13.64 3.12 -16.96
CA ARG A 125 15.04 2.78 -16.63
C ARG A 125 15.95 4.00 -16.74
N SER A 126 15.69 4.92 -17.67
CA SER A 126 16.47 6.15 -17.83
C SER A 126 16.32 7.14 -16.66
N ARG A 127 15.24 6.99 -15.87
CA ARG A 127 14.99 7.78 -14.65
C ARG A 127 15.46 7.09 -13.37
N THR A 128 16.25 6.03 -13.49
CA THR A 128 16.83 5.35 -12.31
C THR A 128 17.86 6.27 -11.66
N VAL A 129 17.72 6.50 -10.37
CA VAL A 129 18.67 7.31 -9.59
C VAL A 129 19.77 6.40 -9.06
N ASP A 130 21.03 6.79 -9.31
CA ASP A 130 22.21 6.16 -8.70
C ASP A 130 22.40 6.69 -7.27
N PRO A 131 22.28 5.83 -6.24
CA PRO A 131 22.45 6.25 -4.85
C PRO A 131 23.88 6.69 -4.49
N MET A 132 24.89 6.29 -5.29
CA MET A 132 26.29 6.69 -5.09
C MET A 132 26.63 7.98 -5.86
N GLY A 133 25.75 8.40 -6.77
CA GLY A 133 25.89 9.62 -7.56
C GLY A 133 25.37 10.85 -6.83
N GLN A 134 25.32 11.97 -7.55
CA GLN A 134 24.73 13.21 -7.04
C GLN A 134 23.20 13.06 -6.98
N VAL A 135 22.69 12.88 -5.76
CA VAL A 135 21.25 12.83 -5.51
C VAL A 135 20.73 14.25 -5.29
N GLY A 136 19.81 14.69 -6.16
CA GLY A 136 19.15 15.99 -6.02
C GLY A 136 18.12 16.00 -4.88
N THR A 137 17.67 17.20 -4.47
CA THR A 137 16.62 17.34 -3.47
C THR A 137 15.28 16.84 -4.01
N LEU A 138 14.60 15.95 -3.29
CA LEU A 138 13.28 15.46 -3.66
C LEU A 138 12.22 16.57 -3.54
N PRO A 139 11.18 16.57 -4.40
CA PRO A 139 10.05 17.48 -4.22
C PRO A 139 9.39 17.28 -2.84
N PRO A 140 8.91 18.36 -2.20
CA PRO A 140 8.11 18.26 -0.98
C PRO A 140 6.91 17.33 -1.17
N GLY A 141 6.56 16.59 -0.12
CA GLY A 141 5.50 15.56 -0.18
C GLY A 141 4.17 16.09 -0.72
N GLU A 142 3.74 17.29 -0.30
CA GLU A 142 2.52 17.91 -0.78
C GLU A 142 2.57 18.23 -2.29
N ARG A 143 3.67 18.82 -2.77
CA ARG A 143 3.86 19.11 -4.20
C ARG A 143 3.88 17.84 -5.04
N ALA A 144 4.54 16.79 -4.53
CA ALA A 144 4.56 15.47 -5.16
C ALA A 144 3.15 14.86 -5.26
N SER A 145 2.39 14.86 -4.16
CA SER A 145 1.00 14.41 -4.13
C SER A 145 0.12 15.17 -5.11
N GLN A 146 0.21 16.50 -5.14
CA GLN A 146 -0.56 17.32 -6.08
C GLN A 146 -0.21 17.01 -7.55
N SER A 147 1.08 16.82 -7.86
CA SER A 147 1.52 16.44 -9.22
C SER A 147 0.95 15.09 -9.65
N VAL A 148 0.98 14.09 -8.76
CA VAL A 148 0.43 12.76 -9.05
C VAL A 148 -1.08 12.81 -9.20
N VAL A 149 -1.80 13.49 -8.29
CA VAL A 149 -3.26 13.66 -8.40
C VAL A 149 -3.64 14.34 -9.72
N ARG A 150 -2.94 15.40 -10.12
CA ARG A 150 -3.16 16.05 -11.42
C ARG A 150 -2.93 15.09 -12.58
N ALA A 151 -1.88 14.29 -12.53
CA ALA A 151 -1.60 13.28 -13.56
C ALA A 151 -2.73 12.23 -13.63
N LEU A 152 -3.17 11.68 -12.50
CA LEU A 152 -4.27 10.71 -12.46
C LEU A 152 -5.58 11.29 -13.01
N THR A 153 -5.93 12.52 -12.64
CA THR A 153 -7.09 13.22 -13.23
C THR A 153 -6.91 13.42 -14.74
N ALA A 154 -5.72 13.77 -15.21
CA ALA A 154 -5.44 13.91 -16.64
C ALA A 154 -5.50 12.58 -17.41
N LEU A 155 -5.29 11.45 -16.74
CA LEU A 155 -5.51 10.11 -17.29
C LEU A 155 -6.99 9.71 -17.34
N GLY A 156 -7.88 10.48 -16.73
CA GLY A 156 -9.32 10.23 -16.72
C GLY A 156 -9.81 9.48 -15.49
N LEU A 157 -8.98 9.30 -14.45
CA LEU A 157 -9.45 8.74 -13.19
C LEU A 157 -10.42 9.71 -12.49
N PRO A 158 -11.52 9.21 -11.92
CA PRO A 158 -12.53 10.04 -11.27
C PRO A 158 -11.99 10.64 -9.97
N ARG A 159 -11.82 11.96 -9.94
CA ARG A 159 -11.25 12.69 -8.80
C ARG A 159 -12.07 12.52 -7.51
N GLY A 160 -13.38 12.33 -7.61
CA GLY A 160 -14.26 12.07 -6.46
C GLY A 160 -13.97 10.75 -5.74
N GLU A 161 -13.20 9.86 -6.35
CA GLU A 161 -12.81 8.57 -5.76
C GLU A 161 -11.43 8.60 -5.09
N PHE A 162 -10.77 9.76 -5.03
CA PHE A 162 -9.44 9.86 -4.43
C PHE A 162 -9.52 10.06 -2.92
N ALA A 163 -8.90 9.17 -2.17
CA ALA A 163 -8.63 9.41 -0.75
C ALA A 163 -7.48 10.43 -0.60
N ALA A 164 -7.20 10.82 0.65
CA ALA A 164 -6.04 11.64 0.96
C ALA A 164 -4.75 10.95 0.48
N PRO A 165 -3.95 11.58 -0.39
CA PRO A 165 -2.70 11.01 -0.88
C PRO A 165 -1.65 11.00 0.23
N ASN A 166 -0.88 9.91 0.32
CA ASN A 166 0.25 9.78 1.23
C ASN A 166 1.57 9.83 0.44
N ALA A 167 2.57 10.53 0.96
CA ALA A 167 3.85 10.72 0.31
C ALA A 167 5.02 10.41 1.25
N VAL A 168 5.74 9.32 0.98
CA VAL A 168 6.87 8.86 1.80
C VAL A 168 8.18 8.93 1.01
N THR A 169 9.28 9.16 1.69
CA THR A 169 10.62 9.16 1.06
C THR A 169 11.19 7.75 1.09
N GLN A 170 11.64 7.27 -0.06
CA GLN A 170 12.47 6.07 -0.14
C GLN A 170 13.93 6.45 0.07
N ILE A 171 14.53 5.90 1.12
CA ILE A 171 15.94 6.09 1.45
C ILE A 171 16.69 4.80 1.09
N SER A 172 17.83 4.93 0.43
CA SER A 172 18.83 3.87 0.38
C SER A 172 19.93 4.18 1.39
N SER A 173 20.25 3.19 2.20
CA SER A 173 21.40 3.22 3.09
C SER A 173 22.39 2.16 2.67
N GLY A 174 23.59 2.57 2.28
CA GLY A 174 24.75 1.70 2.13
C GLY A 174 25.60 1.75 3.39
N GLY A 175 26.07 0.59 3.84
CA GLY A 175 27.02 0.46 4.94
C GLY A 175 28.10 -0.56 4.62
N SER A 176 29.34 -0.26 4.96
CA SER A 176 30.43 -1.24 4.93
C SER A 176 30.26 -2.21 6.10
N VAL A 177 30.51 -3.52 5.88
CA VAL A 177 30.53 -4.54 6.96
C VAL A 177 31.58 -4.22 8.03
N ARG A 178 32.56 -3.36 7.71
CA ARG A 178 33.64 -2.93 8.62
C ARG A 178 33.31 -1.65 9.42
N SER A 179 32.20 -0.99 9.12
CA SER A 179 31.79 0.27 9.74
C SER A 179 30.44 0.08 10.43
N GLN A 180 30.33 0.48 11.70
CA GLN A 180 29.05 0.48 12.42
C GLN A 180 28.13 1.65 12.01
N ALA A 181 28.63 2.63 11.25
CA ALA A 181 27.85 3.76 10.77
C ALA A 181 27.43 3.57 9.30
N PRO A 182 26.17 3.86 8.92
CA PRO A 182 25.78 3.91 7.52
C PRO A 182 26.57 5.02 6.82
N GLU A 183 27.45 4.65 5.90
CA GLU A 183 28.36 5.57 5.21
C GLU A 183 27.65 6.46 4.19
N VAL A 184 26.52 5.98 3.61
CA VAL A 184 25.74 6.75 2.63
C VAL A 184 24.25 6.58 2.92
N LYS A 185 23.56 7.69 3.19
CA LYS A 185 22.08 7.77 3.16
C LYS A 185 21.67 8.66 1.99
N ALA A 186 20.99 8.08 1.01
CA ALA A 186 20.52 8.76 -0.18
C ALA A 186 18.99 8.71 -0.27
N GLU A 187 18.33 9.86 -0.38
CA GLU A 187 16.90 9.94 -0.66
C GLU A 187 16.65 9.74 -2.17
N ILE A 188 16.23 8.54 -2.57
CA ILE A 188 16.20 8.18 -4.00
C ILE A 188 14.89 8.63 -4.67
N TYR A 189 13.76 8.36 -4.03
CA TYR A 189 12.45 8.63 -4.63
C TYR A 189 11.47 9.19 -3.61
N ARG A 190 10.54 10.03 -4.09
CA ARG A 190 9.30 10.33 -3.38
C ARG A 190 8.22 9.36 -3.86
N LEU A 191 7.77 8.48 -2.97
CA LEU A 191 6.70 7.52 -3.24
C LEU A 191 5.37 8.13 -2.83
N VAL A 192 4.48 8.32 -3.80
CA VAL A 192 3.12 8.81 -3.57
C VAL A 192 2.13 7.67 -3.78
N THR A 193 1.24 7.45 -2.81
CA THR A 193 0.12 6.54 -2.91
C THR A 193 -1.18 7.32 -2.82
N VAL A 194 -2.09 7.10 -3.76
CA VAL A 194 -3.45 7.66 -3.78
C VAL A 194 -4.43 6.49 -3.64
N PRO A 195 -4.94 6.21 -2.43
CA PRO A 195 -5.94 5.16 -2.23
C PRO A 195 -7.27 5.52 -2.90
N ARG A 196 -8.02 4.51 -3.30
CA ARG A 196 -9.38 4.69 -3.83
C ARG A 196 -10.43 4.59 -2.73
N VAL A 197 -11.43 5.46 -2.80
CA VAL A 197 -12.62 5.48 -1.96
C VAL A 197 -13.85 5.65 -2.84
N VAL A 198 -14.90 4.89 -2.58
CA VAL A 198 -16.21 5.03 -3.24
C VAL A 198 -17.28 5.05 -2.16
N GLY A 199 -18.20 6.02 -2.20
CA GLY A 199 -19.25 6.12 -1.18
C GLY A 199 -18.73 6.24 0.27
N GLY A 200 -17.52 6.76 0.46
CA GLY A 200 -16.87 6.88 1.77
C GLY A 200 -16.16 5.60 2.26
N LEU A 201 -16.24 4.49 1.53
CA LEU A 201 -15.54 3.25 1.86
C LEU A 201 -14.29 3.07 0.97
N PRO A 202 -13.18 2.57 1.54
CA PRO A 202 -12.02 2.18 0.74
C PRO A 202 -12.37 1.01 -0.18
N VAL A 203 -11.72 0.95 -1.34
CA VAL A 203 -11.80 -0.20 -2.25
C VAL A 203 -10.52 -1.03 -2.09
N PHE A 204 -10.65 -2.27 -1.66
CA PHE A 204 -9.53 -3.14 -1.30
C PHE A 204 -8.56 -3.32 -2.48
N VAL A 205 -7.27 -3.14 -2.20
CA VAL A 205 -6.16 -3.26 -3.19
C VAL A 205 -6.31 -2.30 -4.39
N SER A 206 -7.20 -1.31 -4.31
CA SER A 206 -7.35 -0.29 -5.35
C SER A 206 -6.65 1.00 -4.95
N ASP A 207 -5.54 1.27 -5.63
CA ASP A 207 -4.74 2.46 -5.43
C ASP A 207 -3.97 2.86 -6.70
N ALA A 208 -3.43 4.07 -6.69
CA ALA A 208 -2.39 4.50 -7.62
C ALA A 208 -1.11 4.83 -6.84
N ARG A 209 0.02 4.29 -7.30
CA ARG A 209 1.34 4.49 -6.71
C ARG A 209 2.30 5.06 -7.75
N ALA A 210 2.99 6.13 -7.40
CA ALA A 210 4.00 6.75 -8.25
C ALA A 210 5.31 6.94 -7.48
N ALA A 211 6.44 6.64 -8.12
CA ALA A 211 7.77 6.99 -7.63
C ALA A 211 8.29 8.18 -8.44
N LEU A 212 8.63 9.27 -7.76
CA LEU A 212 9.10 10.51 -8.37
C LEU A 212 10.59 10.71 -8.08
N THR A 213 11.35 11.14 -9.09
CA THR A 213 12.76 11.55 -8.93
C THR A 213 12.89 12.94 -8.30
N SER A 214 14.11 13.38 -8.03
CA SER A 214 14.41 14.76 -7.58
C SER A 214 13.97 15.84 -8.58
N LYS A 215 13.87 15.50 -9.88
CA LYS A 215 13.34 16.37 -10.92
C LYS A 215 11.81 16.43 -10.97
N GLY A 216 11.13 15.65 -10.11
CA GLY A 216 9.68 15.49 -10.14
C GLY A 216 9.17 14.63 -11.30
N GLU A 217 10.06 13.90 -11.98
CA GLU A 217 9.71 13.00 -13.07
C GLU A 217 9.22 11.67 -12.51
N VAL A 218 8.21 11.08 -13.15
CA VAL A 218 7.68 9.77 -12.76
C VAL A 218 8.64 8.68 -13.23
N GLN A 219 9.25 7.94 -12.31
CA GLN A 219 10.11 6.79 -12.61
C GLN A 219 9.29 5.50 -12.71
N ARG A 220 8.32 5.32 -11.82
CA ARG A 220 7.38 4.19 -11.82
C ARG A 220 5.98 4.72 -11.56
N LEU A 221 5.00 4.15 -12.26
CA LEU A 221 3.57 4.37 -12.01
C LEU A 221 2.87 3.01 -12.04
N ARG A 222 2.12 2.71 -11.01
CA ARG A 222 1.19 1.58 -10.95
C ARG A 222 -0.18 2.13 -10.60
N ILE A 223 -1.19 1.75 -11.36
CA ILE A 223 -2.58 2.06 -11.09
C ILE A 223 -3.32 0.73 -11.08
N THR A 224 -4.05 0.45 -10.00
CA THR A 224 -5.01 -0.65 -9.91
C THR A 224 -6.35 -0.02 -9.55
N TRP A 225 -7.21 0.19 -10.55
CA TRP A 225 -8.45 0.95 -10.42
C TRP A 225 -9.58 0.28 -11.22
N PRO A 226 -10.01 -0.92 -10.79
CA PRO A 226 -10.97 -1.74 -11.51
C PRO A 226 -12.36 -1.09 -11.57
N VAL A 227 -13.21 -1.57 -12.46
CA VAL A 227 -14.62 -1.15 -12.43
C VAL A 227 -15.25 -1.70 -11.16
N LEU A 228 -15.69 -0.80 -10.28
CA LEU A 228 -16.55 -1.13 -9.15
C LEU A 228 -17.98 -1.26 -9.67
N ASN A 229 -18.43 -2.50 -9.75
CA ASN A 229 -19.80 -2.90 -10.01
C ASN A 229 -20.27 -3.74 -8.82
N THR A 230 -21.39 -3.36 -8.23
CA THR A 230 -21.93 -3.99 -7.04
C THR A 230 -23.21 -4.72 -7.44
N PRO A 231 -23.32 -6.04 -7.18
CA PRO A 231 -24.51 -6.81 -7.55
C PRO A 231 -25.80 -6.14 -7.07
N ARG A 232 -26.83 -6.18 -7.92
CA ARG A 232 -28.15 -5.66 -7.54
C ARG A 232 -28.78 -6.62 -6.54
N ARG A 233 -29.65 -6.10 -5.67
CA ARG A 233 -30.48 -6.89 -4.73
C ARG A 233 -29.73 -7.63 -3.61
N MET A 234 -28.56 -7.15 -3.18
CA MET A 234 -27.96 -7.69 -1.95
C MET A 234 -28.74 -7.26 -0.71
N GLN A 235 -28.80 -8.15 0.28
CA GLN A 235 -29.33 -7.86 1.60
C GLN A 235 -28.19 -7.81 2.60
N LEU A 236 -28.29 -6.94 3.61
CA LEU A 236 -27.27 -6.89 4.65
C LEU A 236 -27.38 -8.10 5.56
N ALA A 237 -26.25 -8.74 5.79
CA ALA A 237 -26.12 -9.76 6.83
C ALA A 237 -26.29 -9.11 8.21
N SER A 238 -26.83 -9.87 9.16
CA SER A 238 -26.85 -9.45 10.56
C SER A 238 -25.42 -9.32 11.10
N ARG A 239 -25.25 -8.45 12.10
CA ARG A 239 -23.94 -8.25 12.73
C ARG A 239 -23.46 -9.54 13.38
N GLU A 240 -24.36 -10.28 14.00
CA GLU A 240 -24.13 -11.56 14.65
C GLU A 240 -23.65 -12.61 13.64
N ALA A 241 -24.26 -12.67 12.44
CA ALA A 241 -23.84 -13.58 11.38
C ALA A 241 -22.43 -13.25 10.84
N VAL A 242 -22.10 -11.96 10.71
CA VAL A 242 -20.74 -11.53 10.32
C VAL A 242 -19.72 -11.86 11.41
N ILE A 243 -20.05 -11.64 12.69
CA ILE A 243 -19.20 -12.03 13.83
C ILE A 243 -18.95 -13.53 13.83
N ALA A 244 -20.01 -14.34 13.66
CA ALA A 244 -19.90 -15.80 13.67
C ALA A 244 -18.95 -16.29 12.57
N ARG A 245 -19.17 -15.86 11.31
CA ARG A 245 -18.30 -16.23 10.17
C ARG A 245 -16.84 -15.79 10.37
N ALA A 246 -16.64 -14.58 10.89
CA ALA A 246 -15.31 -14.07 11.21
C ALA A 246 -14.63 -14.86 12.34
N ALA A 247 -15.37 -15.22 13.39
CA ALA A 247 -14.86 -15.98 14.51
C ALA A 247 -14.48 -17.40 14.10
N ASP A 248 -15.29 -18.04 13.24
CA ASP A 248 -14.99 -19.36 12.67
C ASP A 248 -13.67 -19.32 11.88
N ALA A 249 -13.53 -18.36 10.95
CA ALA A 249 -12.31 -18.21 10.16
C ALA A 249 -11.05 -17.97 11.04
N LEU A 250 -11.16 -17.16 12.08
CA LEU A 250 -10.05 -16.90 13.01
C LEU A 250 -9.71 -18.11 13.89
N ALA A 251 -10.72 -18.88 14.32
CA ALA A 251 -10.52 -20.11 15.07
C ALA A 251 -9.80 -21.16 14.22
N ASP A 252 -10.16 -21.28 12.94
CA ASP A 252 -9.50 -22.17 11.97
C ASP A 252 -8.03 -21.79 11.76
N HIS A 253 -7.70 -20.49 11.85
CA HIS A 253 -6.32 -20.00 11.81
C HIS A 253 -5.54 -20.19 13.13
N GLY A 254 -6.20 -20.60 14.21
CA GLY A 254 -5.54 -20.89 15.49
C GLY A 254 -4.90 -19.68 16.16
N ILE A 255 -5.50 -18.49 16.03
CA ILE A 255 -4.94 -17.25 16.58
C ILE A 255 -4.78 -17.31 18.10
N THR A 256 -3.72 -16.71 18.65
CA THR A 256 -3.47 -16.75 20.10
C THR A 256 -3.97 -15.49 20.81
N ALA A 257 -3.96 -15.52 22.14
CA ALA A 257 -4.36 -14.37 22.95
C ALA A 257 -3.56 -13.08 22.68
N ARG A 258 -2.35 -13.19 22.10
CA ARG A 258 -1.49 -12.06 21.72
C ARG A 258 -1.90 -11.37 20.42
N ALA A 259 -2.77 -11.99 19.63
CA ALA A 259 -3.22 -11.44 18.36
C ALA A 259 -3.96 -10.11 18.57
N GLU A 260 -3.51 -9.06 17.87
CA GLU A 260 -4.28 -7.82 17.76
C GLU A 260 -5.21 -7.92 16.54
N ILE A 261 -6.52 -7.85 16.79
CA ILE A 261 -7.55 -7.92 15.75
C ILE A 261 -8.04 -6.50 15.44
N ARG A 262 -7.95 -6.09 14.17
CA ARG A 262 -8.49 -4.82 13.67
C ARG A 262 -9.52 -5.10 12.59
N ALA A 263 -10.63 -4.37 12.61
CA ALA A 263 -11.70 -4.49 11.62
C ALA A 263 -11.99 -3.14 10.95
N SER A 264 -12.24 -3.14 9.65
CA SER A 264 -12.62 -1.94 8.88
C SER A 264 -13.56 -2.31 7.73
N LEU A 265 -14.48 -1.41 7.34
CA LEU A 265 -15.34 -1.62 6.17
C LEU A 265 -14.61 -1.26 4.89
N ALA A 266 -14.81 -2.06 3.85
CA ALA A 266 -14.30 -1.80 2.50
C ALA A 266 -15.19 -2.46 1.44
N TYR A 267 -15.01 -2.07 0.18
CA TYR A 267 -15.43 -2.88 -0.96
C TYR A 267 -14.33 -3.87 -1.32
N VAL A 268 -14.69 -5.15 -1.42
CA VAL A 268 -13.76 -6.24 -1.79
C VAL A 268 -14.26 -6.95 -3.05
N PRO A 269 -13.36 -7.54 -3.85
CA PRO A 269 -13.75 -8.41 -4.95
C PRO A 269 -14.69 -9.52 -4.46
N ALA A 270 -15.79 -9.75 -5.17
CA ALA A 270 -16.74 -10.82 -4.85
C ALA A 270 -16.13 -12.21 -5.10
N ASP A 271 -15.20 -12.31 -6.06
CA ASP A 271 -14.46 -13.50 -6.40
C ASP A 271 -12.95 -13.22 -6.42
N ALA A 272 -12.13 -14.28 -6.35
CA ALA A 272 -10.67 -14.14 -6.38
C ALA A 272 -10.13 -13.47 -7.66
N LYS A 273 -10.92 -13.47 -8.74
CA LYS A 273 -10.55 -12.86 -10.02
C LYS A 273 -11.03 -11.41 -10.17
N GLY A 274 -11.91 -10.92 -9.28
CA GLY A 274 -12.56 -9.61 -9.37
C GLY A 274 -13.46 -9.44 -10.60
N VAL A 275 -13.94 -10.54 -11.17
CA VAL A 275 -14.81 -10.55 -12.36
C VAL A 275 -16.27 -10.35 -11.94
N SER A 276 -16.67 -10.96 -10.82
CA SER A 276 -18.04 -10.89 -10.28
C SER A 276 -18.40 -9.55 -9.64
N GLY A 277 -17.50 -8.56 -9.72
CA GLY A 277 -17.69 -7.24 -9.15
C GLY A 277 -17.18 -7.13 -7.71
N TYR A 278 -17.77 -6.20 -6.96
CA TYR A 278 -17.34 -5.82 -5.63
C TYR A 278 -18.52 -5.82 -4.67
N VAL A 279 -18.29 -6.38 -3.48
CA VAL A 279 -19.27 -6.42 -2.38
C VAL A 279 -18.72 -5.68 -1.16
N PRO A 280 -19.57 -5.04 -0.34
CA PRO A 280 -19.12 -4.50 0.92
C PRO A 280 -18.77 -5.65 1.87
N ALA A 281 -17.65 -5.51 2.56
CA ALA A 281 -17.14 -6.49 3.51
C ALA A 281 -16.43 -5.80 4.67
N VAL A 282 -16.27 -6.54 5.77
CA VAL A 282 -15.32 -6.18 6.82
C VAL A 282 -13.97 -6.80 6.45
N LEU A 283 -12.95 -5.97 6.34
CA LEU A 283 -11.55 -6.38 6.32
C LEU A 283 -11.08 -6.59 7.76
N ILE A 284 -10.68 -7.81 8.07
CA ILE A 284 -10.13 -8.20 9.37
C ILE A 284 -8.63 -8.37 9.20
N SER A 285 -7.86 -7.58 9.93
CA SER A 285 -6.40 -7.65 10.00
C SER A 285 -6.01 -8.22 11.36
N VAL A 286 -5.21 -9.28 11.32
CA VAL A 286 -4.64 -9.92 12.50
C VAL A 286 -3.15 -9.64 12.52
N LEU A 287 -2.71 -8.94 13.55
CA LEU A 287 -1.29 -8.65 13.78
C LEU A 287 -0.79 -9.63 14.84
N GLU A 288 -0.27 -10.76 14.37
CA GLU A 288 0.33 -11.79 15.20
C GLU A 288 1.62 -12.30 14.53
N PRO A 289 2.77 -12.25 15.23
CA PRO A 289 4.01 -12.84 14.72
C PRO A 289 3.90 -14.38 14.61
N PRO A 290 4.58 -15.01 13.63
CA PRO A 290 5.50 -14.39 12.67
C PRO A 290 4.80 -13.80 11.44
N THR A 291 3.55 -14.17 11.18
CA THR A 291 2.89 -13.89 9.90
C THR A 291 1.57 -13.17 10.11
N PRO A 292 1.52 -11.83 10.06
CA PRO A 292 0.27 -11.11 10.05
C PRO A 292 -0.53 -11.47 8.80
N PHE A 293 -1.85 -11.50 8.92
CA PHE A 293 -2.73 -11.81 7.80
C PHE A 293 -3.96 -10.91 7.76
N ILE A 294 -4.60 -10.86 6.60
CA ILE A 294 -5.81 -10.10 6.35
C ILE A 294 -6.78 -11.00 5.57
N PHE A 295 -8.03 -11.01 5.97
CA PHE A 295 -9.11 -11.62 5.20
C PHE A 295 -10.35 -10.74 5.24
N SER A 296 -11.32 -11.04 4.38
CA SER A 296 -12.56 -10.27 4.26
C SER A 296 -13.77 -11.13 4.58
N VAL A 297 -14.73 -10.57 5.30
CA VAL A 297 -16.04 -11.19 5.57
C VAL A 297 -17.13 -10.31 4.95
N PRO A 298 -17.85 -10.78 3.91
CA PRO A 298 -18.94 -10.02 3.31
C PRO A 298 -20.00 -9.62 4.34
N VAL A 299 -20.44 -8.35 4.31
CA VAL A 299 -21.57 -7.88 5.14
C VAL A 299 -22.91 -8.02 4.42
N VAL A 300 -22.92 -8.81 3.36
CA VAL A 300 -24.07 -9.07 2.51
C VAL A 300 -24.30 -10.56 2.39
N GLU A 301 -25.56 -10.90 2.11
CA GLU A 301 -26.01 -12.23 1.74
C GLU A 301 -26.59 -12.19 0.32
N PRO A 302 -26.42 -13.27 -0.46
CA PRO A 302 -27.13 -13.41 -1.72
C PRO A 302 -28.64 -13.36 -1.46
N ALA A 303 -29.40 -12.70 -2.33
CA ALA A 303 -30.85 -12.71 -2.22
C ALA A 303 -31.38 -14.14 -2.40
N GLU A 304 -32.32 -14.56 -1.55
CA GLU A 304 -33.03 -15.83 -1.72
C GLU A 304 -33.62 -15.91 -3.14
N GLY A 305 -33.19 -16.91 -3.91
CA GLY A 305 -33.70 -17.20 -5.26
C GLY A 305 -32.87 -16.68 -6.44
N ASP A 306 -31.73 -16.02 -6.22
CA ASP A 306 -30.72 -15.83 -7.27
C ASP A 306 -29.74 -17.03 -7.21
N ASP A 307 -30.03 -18.09 -7.98
CA ASP A 307 -29.08 -19.18 -8.27
C ASP A 307 -27.96 -18.70 -9.23
N ASP A 308 -27.41 -17.51 -9.00
CA ASP A 308 -26.21 -17.08 -9.72
C ASP A 308 -24.98 -17.66 -8.98
N PRO A 309 -24.29 -18.68 -9.54
CA PRO A 309 -23.19 -19.38 -8.87
C PRO A 309 -21.95 -18.48 -8.62
N ALA A 310 -22.03 -17.19 -8.89
CA ALA A 310 -20.93 -16.24 -8.80
C ALA A 310 -20.61 -15.72 -7.37
N ILE A 311 -21.37 -16.11 -6.34
CA ILE A 311 -21.24 -15.60 -4.95
C ILE A 311 -20.84 -16.71 -3.94
N GLY A 312 -20.60 -17.95 -4.40
CA GLY A 312 -20.19 -19.09 -3.57
C GLY A 312 -18.70 -19.16 -3.24
#